data_AF-X0UCZ6-F1
#
_entry.id   AF-X0UCZ6-F1
#
_cell.length_a   1.000
_cell.length_b   1.000
_cell.length_c   1.000
_cell.angle_alpha   90.00
_cell.angle_beta   90.00
_cell.angle_gamma   90.00
#
_symmetry.space_group_name_H-M   'P 1'
#
loop_
_entity.id
_entity.type
_entity.pdbx_description
1 polymer ?
#
loop_
_entity_poly.entity_id
_entity_poly.type
_entity_poly.pdbx_seq_one_letter_code
_entity_poly.pdbx_strand_id
1 'polypeptide(L)'
;VAERKLYTVSELTRDWGMSREEAMQLGNHKDDYWPAITAREGVYNEASDNELGGTQDATTLKECFHCYMQLDINDNGQYERYHILVGGPDSQKLINIETVPFMCFVTGSPVPMPHRVEGQGMYSLMSEVQDSKTAVLRQYVDNLAVMNQSRVAYDEDTVNVKHLTNGRINGVVACKGPPMNSLAPLPSNDIGQTAIQGMSYLDLVRSSRGGASVDMNTAEAQVMKSSAEAAGAMKLSRETMAGWFCNNLVQSLMKGTFILVHRTLREYFNEELGAKVRGKWSKTNPSQWQERNHVV
;
A
#
# COMPACT_ATOMS: atom_id res chain seq x y z
N VAL A 1 -16.96 14.03 -2.54
CA VAL A 1 -16.33 12.68 -2.41
C VAL A 1 -17.11 11.74 -3.30
N ALA A 2 -16.43 10.93 -4.12
CA ALA A 2 -17.08 9.94 -4.97
C ALA A 2 -16.54 8.54 -4.62
N GLU A 3 -17.42 7.60 -4.33
CA GLU A 3 -17.07 6.19 -4.11
C GLU A 3 -17.57 5.36 -5.29
N ARG A 4 -16.68 4.55 -5.88
CA ARG A 4 -17.06 3.58 -6.91
C ARG A 4 -17.64 2.34 -6.24
N LYS A 5 -18.85 1.94 -6.63
CA LYS A 5 -19.49 0.72 -6.17
C LYS A 5 -20.05 -0.07 -7.35
N LEU A 6 -19.84 -1.38 -7.30
CA LEU A 6 -20.38 -2.30 -8.28
C LEU A 6 -21.75 -2.74 -7.82
N TYR A 7 -22.72 -2.65 -8.73
CA TYR A 7 -24.07 -3.15 -8.52
C TYR A 7 -24.44 -4.12 -9.62
N THR A 8 -25.20 -5.14 -9.28
CA THR A 8 -25.84 -5.98 -10.29
C THR A 8 -27.07 -5.27 -10.87
N VAL A 9 -27.45 -5.59 -12.11
CA VAL A 9 -28.68 -5.06 -12.74
C VAL A 9 -29.92 -5.34 -11.88
N SER A 10 -29.96 -6.50 -11.21
CA SER A 10 -31.07 -6.84 -10.30
C SER A 10 -31.13 -5.95 -9.06
N GLU A 11 -29.99 -5.62 -8.44
CA GLU A 11 -29.93 -4.68 -7.31
C GLU A 11 -30.29 -3.25 -7.69
N LEU A 12 -29.86 -2.78 -8.87
CA LEU A 12 -30.25 -1.45 -9.38
C LEU A 12 -31.76 -1.33 -9.62
N THR A 13 -32.38 -2.41 -10.09
CA THR A 13 -33.84 -2.45 -10.32
C THR A 13 -34.61 -2.51 -9.00
N ARG A 14 -34.15 -3.32 -8.03
CA ARG A 14 -34.83 -3.55 -6.76
C ARG A 14 -34.68 -2.38 -5.78
N ASP A 15 -33.47 -1.89 -5.59
CA ASP A 15 -33.14 -0.96 -4.50
C ASP A 15 -33.24 0.51 -4.95
N TRP A 16 -33.05 0.79 -6.25
CA TRP A 16 -33.02 2.15 -6.80
C TRP A 16 -34.16 2.44 -7.79
N GLY A 17 -35.03 1.46 -8.06
CA GLY A 17 -36.24 1.65 -8.87
C GLY A 17 -35.99 1.94 -10.36
N MET A 18 -34.79 1.65 -10.87
CA MET A 18 -34.47 1.82 -12.29
C MET A 18 -35.20 0.80 -13.16
N SER A 19 -35.56 1.18 -14.39
CA SER A 19 -36.03 0.20 -15.37
C SER A 19 -34.87 -0.68 -15.87
N ARG A 20 -35.16 -1.94 -16.18
CA ARG A 20 -34.16 -2.92 -16.64
C ARG A 20 -33.43 -2.46 -17.91
N GLU A 21 -34.13 -1.78 -18.81
CA GLU A 21 -33.57 -1.23 -20.05
C GLU A 21 -32.55 -0.13 -19.76
N GLU A 22 -32.83 0.76 -18.81
CA GLU A 22 -31.93 1.84 -18.42
C GLU A 22 -30.71 1.32 -17.66
N ALA A 23 -30.87 0.28 -16.85
CA ALA A 23 -29.76 -0.36 -16.14
C ALA A 23 -28.81 -1.09 -17.10
N MET A 24 -29.32 -1.66 -18.20
CA MET A 24 -28.50 -2.30 -19.24
C MET A 24 -27.67 -1.31 -20.04
N GLN A 25 -28.18 -0.09 -20.26
CA GLN A 25 -27.49 0.98 -20.98
C GLN A 25 -26.29 1.56 -20.21
N LEU A 26 -26.17 1.28 -18.91
CA LEU A 26 -25.01 1.69 -18.12
C LEU A 26 -23.75 0.93 -18.57
N GLY A 27 -22.59 1.59 -18.49
CA GLY A 27 -21.30 0.98 -18.79
C GLY A 27 -21.05 -0.29 -17.97
N ASN A 28 -20.62 -1.36 -18.65
CA ASN A 28 -20.19 -2.60 -17.99
C ASN A 28 -18.91 -2.36 -17.18
N HIS A 29 -18.76 -3.09 -16.09
CA HIS A 29 -17.50 -3.12 -15.36
C HIS A 29 -16.37 -3.65 -16.24
N LYS A 30 -15.27 -2.89 -16.33
CA LYS A 30 -14.02 -3.33 -16.95
C LYS A 30 -12.99 -3.53 -15.84
N ASP A 31 -12.43 -4.73 -15.74
CA ASP A 31 -11.50 -5.12 -14.65
C ASP A 31 -10.07 -4.56 -14.83
N ASP A 32 -9.85 -3.67 -15.80
CA ASP A 32 -8.54 -3.09 -16.09
C ASP A 32 -8.25 -1.89 -15.17
N TYR A 33 -7.93 -2.16 -13.90
CA TYR A 33 -7.41 -1.12 -13.01
C TYR A 33 -6.15 -1.53 -12.25
N TRP A 34 -5.15 -2.08 -12.95
CA TRP A 34 -3.78 -2.14 -12.42
C TRP A 34 -2.73 -1.95 -13.54
N PRO A 35 -2.12 -0.75 -13.65
CA PRO A 35 -1.07 -0.48 -14.64
C PRO A 35 0.12 -1.46 -14.57
N ALA A 36 0.39 -2.00 -13.39
CA ALA A 36 1.48 -2.95 -13.16
C ALA A 36 1.16 -4.40 -13.57
N ILE A 37 -0.12 -4.77 -13.75
CA ILE A 37 -0.49 -6.07 -14.36
C ILE A 37 -0.29 -5.97 -15.88
N THR A 38 -0.77 -4.88 -16.50
CA THR A 38 -0.59 -4.59 -17.93
C THR A 38 0.89 -4.53 -18.32
N ALA A 39 1.75 -3.93 -17.48
CA ALA A 39 3.19 -3.85 -17.71
C ALA A 39 3.91 -5.21 -17.57
N ARG A 40 3.33 -6.16 -16.81
CA ARG A 40 3.92 -7.48 -16.56
C ARG A 40 3.44 -8.53 -17.58
N GLU A 41 2.22 -8.40 -18.09
CA GLU A 41 1.60 -9.37 -19.00
C GLU A 41 1.87 -9.08 -20.48
N GLY A 42 2.36 -7.88 -20.81
CA GLY A 42 2.78 -7.53 -22.17
C GLY A 42 1.61 -7.38 -23.16
N VAL A 43 1.91 -6.84 -24.33
CA VAL A 43 0.99 -6.41 -25.40
C VAL A 43 0.23 -7.58 -26.07
N TYR A 44 0.20 -8.78 -25.48
CA TYR A 44 -0.41 -9.98 -26.05
C TYR A 44 -1.78 -10.35 -25.46
N ASN A 45 -2.41 -9.48 -24.67
CA ASN A 45 -3.85 -9.56 -24.38
C ASN A 45 -4.61 -8.56 -25.26
N GLU A 46 -4.44 -8.67 -26.58
CA GLU A 46 -5.46 -8.19 -27.51
C GLU A 46 -6.47 -9.33 -27.70
N ALA A 47 -7.75 -9.03 -27.41
CA ALA A 47 -8.92 -9.87 -27.70
C ALA A 47 -9.24 -11.05 -26.75
N SER A 48 -9.38 -10.76 -25.46
CA SER A 48 -10.61 -11.21 -24.80
C SER A 48 -11.31 -9.99 -24.26
N ASP A 49 -12.36 -9.54 -24.95
CA ASP A 49 -13.47 -8.88 -24.28
C ASP A 49 -13.86 -9.79 -23.10
N ASN A 50 -13.32 -9.51 -21.92
CA ASN A 50 -13.83 -10.03 -20.67
C ASN A 50 -15.17 -9.31 -20.43
N GLU A 51 -16.13 -9.53 -21.32
CA GLU A 51 -17.52 -9.51 -20.95
C GLU A 51 -17.67 -10.61 -19.90
N LEU A 52 -17.43 -10.24 -18.64
CA LEU A 52 -18.12 -10.80 -17.48
C LEU A 52 -19.62 -10.45 -17.59
N GLY A 53 -20.21 -10.71 -18.76
CA GLY A 53 -21.63 -10.85 -18.95
C GLY A 53 -22.00 -12.13 -18.24
N GLY A 54 -22.62 -12.00 -17.08
CA GLY A 54 -23.21 -13.17 -16.46
C GLY A 54 -24.13 -13.86 -17.46
N THR A 55 -24.26 -15.19 -17.37
CA THR A 55 -25.07 -16.00 -18.28
C THR A 55 -26.54 -15.55 -18.33
N GLN A 56 -26.94 -14.68 -17.40
CA GLN A 56 -28.21 -13.96 -17.37
C GLN A 56 -27.93 -12.46 -17.26
N ASP A 57 -28.65 -11.66 -18.04
CA ASP A 57 -28.61 -10.19 -18.00
C ASP A 57 -28.65 -9.57 -16.60
N ALA A 58 -29.40 -10.21 -15.69
CA ALA A 58 -29.63 -9.73 -14.33
C ALA A 58 -28.39 -9.80 -13.42
N THR A 59 -27.40 -10.62 -13.75
CA THR A 59 -26.15 -10.78 -12.99
C THR A 59 -25.00 -9.94 -13.54
N THR A 60 -25.22 -9.20 -14.63
CA THR A 60 -24.22 -8.28 -15.18
C THR A 60 -23.88 -7.20 -14.17
N LEU A 61 -22.57 -6.99 -13.93
CA LEU A 61 -22.06 -5.96 -13.03
C LEU A 61 -21.96 -4.62 -13.75
N LYS A 62 -22.56 -3.61 -13.14
CA LYS A 62 -22.54 -2.23 -13.61
C LYS A 62 -21.79 -1.35 -12.63
N GLU A 63 -20.99 -0.43 -13.17
CA GLU A 63 -20.27 0.56 -12.37
C GLU A 63 -21.18 1.73 -12.03
N CYS A 64 -21.34 2.00 -10.74
CA CYS A 64 -22.01 3.21 -10.25
C CYS A 64 -21.08 3.98 -9.32
N PHE A 65 -21.30 5.29 -9.25
CA PHE A 65 -20.57 6.20 -8.39
C PHE A 65 -21.51 6.86 -7.40
N HIS A 66 -21.25 6.69 -6.11
CA HIS A 66 -21.90 7.46 -5.06
C HIS A 66 -21.15 8.76 -4.85
N CYS A 67 -21.73 9.85 -5.34
CA CYS A 67 -21.17 11.19 -5.26
C CYS A 67 -21.83 11.98 -4.15
N TYR A 68 -21.03 12.46 -3.20
CA TYR A 68 -21.47 13.38 -2.16
C TYR A 68 -20.89 14.75 -2.43
N MET A 69 -21.77 15.72 -2.67
CA MET A 69 -21.39 17.09 -3.01
C MET A 69 -22.30 18.11 -2.34
N GLN A 70 -21.75 19.30 -2.10
CA GLN A 70 -22.53 20.46 -1.68
C GLN A 70 -22.97 21.19 -2.94
N LEU A 71 -24.27 21.35 -3.11
CA LEU A 71 -24.87 22.02 -4.25
C LEU A 71 -25.91 23.01 -3.74
N ASP A 72 -26.02 24.13 -4.45
CA ASP A 72 -27.16 25.02 -4.36
C ASP A 72 -28.03 24.78 -5.59
N ILE A 73 -28.97 23.85 -5.47
CA ILE A 73 -29.91 23.50 -6.56
C ILE A 73 -31.01 24.57 -6.67
N ASN A 74 -31.30 25.27 -5.58
CA ASN A 74 -32.43 26.20 -5.48
C ASN A 74 -32.03 27.66 -5.78
N ASP A 75 -30.75 27.92 -6.08
CA ASP A 75 -30.16 29.24 -6.32
C ASP A 75 -30.50 30.25 -5.21
N ASN A 76 -30.58 29.76 -3.97
CA ASN A 76 -31.01 30.53 -2.80
C ASN A 76 -29.84 30.99 -1.93
N GLY A 77 -28.61 30.68 -2.33
CA GLY A 77 -27.37 30.97 -1.62
C GLY A 77 -27.10 30.04 -0.43
N GLN A 78 -27.93 29.02 -0.19
CA GLN A 78 -27.72 28.02 0.86
C GLN A 78 -27.28 26.68 0.26
N TYR A 79 -26.05 26.28 0.58
CA TYR A 79 -25.50 25.00 0.13
C TYR A 79 -26.05 23.85 0.98
N GLU A 80 -26.84 23.00 0.36
CA GLU A 80 -27.27 21.72 0.92
C GLU A 80 -26.36 20.59 0.43
N ARG A 81 -26.30 19.50 1.19
CA ARG A 81 -25.49 18.33 0.81
C ARG A 81 -26.37 17.29 0.17
N TYR A 82 -25.96 16.85 -1.01
CA TYR A 82 -26.65 15.86 -1.80
C TYR A 82 -25.81 14.59 -1.94
N HIS A 83 -26.48 13.45 -1.87
CA HIS A 83 -26.01 12.16 -2.31
C HIS A 83 -26.60 11.87 -3.68
N ILE A 84 -25.72 11.72 -4.66
CA ILE A 84 -26.06 11.54 -6.05
C ILE A 84 -25.51 10.19 -6.48
N LEU A 85 -26.38 9.30 -6.93
CA LEU A 85 -25.97 8.06 -7.56
C LEU A 85 -25.85 8.31 -9.07
N VAL A 86 -24.64 8.14 -9.61
CA VAL A 86 -24.34 8.31 -11.04
C VAL A 86 -24.02 6.94 -11.65
N GLY A 87 -24.70 6.60 -12.73
CA GLY A 87 -24.48 5.35 -13.46
C GLY A 87 -23.49 5.49 -14.60
N GLY A 88 -22.45 4.67 -14.57
CA GLY A 88 -21.45 4.48 -15.63
C GLY A 88 -20.51 5.67 -15.86
N PRO A 89 -19.24 5.43 -16.25
CA PRO A 89 -18.32 6.49 -16.66
C PRO A 89 -18.75 7.20 -17.96
N ASP A 90 -19.41 6.47 -18.88
CA ASP A 90 -19.77 6.99 -20.21
C ASP A 90 -21.21 7.53 -20.31
N SER A 91 -22.13 7.02 -19.50
CA SER A 91 -23.57 7.37 -19.59
C SER A 91 -23.97 8.57 -18.73
N GLN A 92 -23.13 9.00 -17.76
CA GLN A 92 -23.36 10.11 -16.82
C GLN A 92 -24.83 10.23 -16.33
N LYS A 93 -25.51 9.09 -16.18
CA LYS A 93 -26.95 9.12 -15.92
C LYS A 93 -27.16 9.31 -14.43
N LEU A 94 -27.89 10.36 -14.07
CA LEU A 94 -28.33 10.60 -12.70
C LEU A 94 -29.40 9.57 -12.37
N ILE A 95 -29.11 8.69 -11.42
CA ILE A 95 -30.00 7.62 -10.98
C ILE A 95 -30.88 8.13 -9.84
N ASN A 96 -30.28 8.72 -8.82
CA ASN A 96 -31.00 9.24 -7.67
C ASN A 96 -30.27 10.44 -7.07
N ILE A 97 -31.03 11.38 -6.52
CA ILE A 97 -30.55 12.57 -5.80
C ILE A 97 -31.30 12.62 -4.46
N GLU A 98 -30.57 12.41 -3.37
CA GLU A 98 -31.10 12.46 -2.01
C GLU A 98 -30.37 13.55 -1.20
N THR A 99 -31.10 14.30 -0.37
CA THR A 99 -30.50 15.23 0.58
C THR A 99 -29.98 14.49 1.81
N VAL A 100 -28.71 14.71 2.18
CA VAL A 100 -28.08 14.01 3.31
C VAL A 100 -27.66 14.99 4.41
N PRO A 101 -28.03 14.73 5.68
CA PRO A 101 -27.74 15.65 6.79
C PRO A 101 -26.24 15.79 7.13
N PHE A 102 -25.42 14.79 6.82
CA PHE A 102 -23.97 14.81 7.08
C PHE A 102 -23.16 14.01 6.05
N MET A 103 -21.83 14.22 6.07
CA MET A 103 -20.92 13.48 5.21
C MET A 103 -20.54 12.15 5.85
N CYS A 104 -20.79 11.04 5.15
CA CYS A 104 -20.52 9.69 5.63
C CYS A 104 -19.07 9.20 5.41
N PHE A 105 -18.15 10.09 5.02
CA PHE A 105 -16.76 9.74 4.77
C PHE A 105 -15.82 10.46 5.73
N VAL A 106 -14.81 9.73 6.17
CA VAL A 106 -13.68 10.25 6.94
C VAL A 106 -12.42 9.83 6.23
N THR A 107 -11.57 10.79 5.93
CA THR A 107 -10.26 10.57 5.32
C THR A 107 -9.19 10.77 6.37
N GLY A 108 -8.18 9.90 6.37
CA GLY A 108 -7.05 10.04 7.28
C GLY A 108 -5.75 9.69 6.61
N SER A 109 -4.67 10.31 7.09
CA SER A 109 -3.33 10.07 6.57
C SER A 109 -2.31 10.14 7.73
N PRO A 110 -1.29 9.26 7.74
CA PRO A 110 -0.22 9.34 8.73
C PRO A 110 0.62 10.62 8.57
N VAL A 111 0.75 11.10 7.34
CA VAL A 111 1.49 12.33 6.99
C VAL A 111 0.56 13.25 6.20
N PRO A 112 -0.20 14.13 6.88
CA PRO A 112 -1.07 15.07 6.19
C PRO A 112 -0.23 16.06 5.38
N MET A 113 -0.62 16.29 4.12
CA MET A 113 -0.02 17.29 3.25
C MET A 113 -1.00 18.45 3.06
N PRO A 114 -0.55 19.72 3.14
CA PRO A 114 -1.44 20.86 2.94
C PRO A 114 -2.01 20.84 1.51
N HIS A 115 -3.26 21.27 1.37
CA HIS A 115 -4.00 21.33 0.10
C HIS A 115 -4.22 19.97 -0.60
N ARG A 116 -4.10 18.84 0.12
CA ARG A 116 -4.41 17.50 -0.40
C ARG A 116 -5.35 16.76 0.54
N VAL A 117 -6.33 16.04 -0.03
CA VAL A 117 -7.24 15.15 0.72
C VAL A 117 -6.49 13.88 1.13
N GLU A 118 -5.71 13.31 0.21
CA GLU A 118 -4.82 12.18 0.49
C GLU A 118 -3.42 12.70 0.82
N GLY A 119 -2.96 12.42 2.04
CA GLY A 119 -1.59 12.68 2.45
C GLY A 119 -0.62 11.59 1.99
N GLN A 120 0.59 11.59 2.54
CA GLN A 120 1.58 10.56 2.23
C GLN A 120 1.46 9.36 3.16
N GLY A 121 1.52 8.17 2.57
CA GLY A 121 1.65 6.92 3.31
C GLY A 121 3.09 6.67 3.74
N MET A 122 3.26 5.79 4.74
CA MET A 122 4.58 5.37 5.21
C MET A 122 5.42 4.73 4.09
N TYR A 123 4.78 3.99 3.18
CA TYR A 123 5.44 3.40 2.02
C TYR A 123 6.13 4.47 1.16
N SER A 124 5.47 5.61 0.90
CA SER A 124 6.04 6.69 0.08
C SER A 124 7.32 7.27 0.67
N LEU A 125 7.46 7.28 2.00
CA LEU A 125 8.68 7.74 2.68
C LEU A 125 9.83 6.73 2.59
N MET A 126 9.49 5.45 2.41
CA MET A 126 10.43 4.33 2.51
C MET A 126 10.74 3.66 1.17
N SER A 127 9.96 3.89 0.11
CA SER A 127 10.10 3.20 -1.18
C SER A 127 11.51 3.29 -1.71
N GLU A 128 12.07 4.50 -1.80
CA GLU A 128 13.44 4.74 -2.28
C GLU A 128 14.49 3.91 -1.52
N VAL A 129 14.36 3.82 -0.19
CA VAL A 129 15.28 3.05 0.64
C VAL A 129 15.10 1.55 0.41
N GLN A 130 13.86 1.09 0.26
CA GLN A 130 13.56 -0.31 -0.04
C GLN A 130 14.12 -0.71 -1.41
N ASP A 131 13.89 0.10 -2.43
CA ASP A 131 14.37 -0.14 -3.81
C ASP A 131 15.91 -0.19 -3.85
N SER A 132 16.56 0.76 -3.19
CA SER A 132 18.03 0.78 -3.05
C SER A 132 18.55 -0.46 -2.33
N LYS A 133 17.90 -0.86 -1.24
CA LYS A 133 18.26 -2.05 -0.47
C LYS A 133 18.13 -3.32 -1.32
N THR A 134 17.06 -3.42 -2.11
CA THR A 134 16.86 -4.55 -3.03
C THR A 134 17.93 -4.57 -4.12
N ALA A 135 18.31 -3.41 -4.69
CA ALA A 135 19.36 -3.34 -5.70
C ALA A 135 20.72 -3.79 -5.15
N VAL A 136 21.12 -3.30 -3.97
CA VAL A 136 22.39 -3.68 -3.31
C VAL A 136 22.40 -5.17 -2.96
N LEU A 137 21.30 -5.70 -2.43
CA LEU A 137 21.21 -7.11 -2.06
C LEU A 137 21.33 -8.01 -3.29
N ARG A 138 20.69 -7.66 -4.41
CA ARG A 138 20.83 -8.40 -5.67
C ARG A 138 22.28 -8.40 -6.15
N GLN A 139 22.93 -7.24 -6.20
CA GLN A 139 24.34 -7.13 -6.60
C GLN A 139 25.28 -7.91 -5.67
N TYR A 140 25.00 -7.92 -4.36
CA TYR A 140 25.76 -8.71 -3.40
C TYR A 140 25.63 -10.20 -3.67
N VAL A 141 24.41 -10.70 -3.89
CA VAL A 141 24.17 -12.12 -4.23
C VAL A 141 24.84 -12.48 -5.56
N ASP A 142 24.76 -11.62 -6.56
CA ASP A 142 25.42 -11.82 -7.86
C ASP A 142 26.94 -11.87 -7.72
N ASN A 143 27.54 -10.97 -6.91
CA ASN A 143 28.97 -11.00 -6.65
C ASN A 143 29.40 -12.28 -5.93
N LEU A 144 28.65 -12.73 -4.91
CA LEU A 144 28.90 -14.00 -4.24
C LEU A 144 28.84 -15.18 -5.22
N ALA A 145 27.87 -15.18 -6.15
CA ALA A 145 27.78 -16.20 -7.18
C ALA A 145 29.00 -16.21 -8.10
N VAL A 146 29.47 -15.03 -8.54
CA VAL A 146 30.68 -14.88 -9.36
C VAL A 146 31.94 -15.31 -8.62
N MET A 147 32.09 -14.96 -7.34
CA MET A 147 33.24 -15.38 -6.54
C MET A 147 33.26 -16.91 -6.37
N ASN A 148 32.11 -17.52 -6.07
CA ASN A 148 31.98 -18.98 -5.96
C ASN A 148 32.18 -19.70 -7.30
N GLN A 149 31.90 -19.05 -8.43
CA GLN A 149 32.02 -19.59 -9.78
C GLN A 149 33.03 -18.76 -10.60
N SER A 150 34.22 -18.57 -10.04
CA SER A 150 35.26 -17.74 -10.66
C SER A 150 35.60 -18.27 -12.05
N ARG A 151 35.55 -17.38 -13.05
CA ARG A 151 35.96 -17.72 -14.43
C ARG A 151 37.48 -17.85 -14.49
N VAL A 152 37.93 -18.81 -15.28
CA VAL A 152 39.36 -19.04 -15.53
C VAL A 152 39.63 -18.78 -17.01
N ALA A 153 40.58 -17.89 -17.29
CA ALA A 153 41.16 -17.76 -18.62
C ALA A 153 42.17 -18.90 -18.82
N TYR A 154 42.12 -19.54 -19.97
CA TYR A 154 43.01 -20.63 -20.31
C TYR A 154 43.58 -20.42 -21.71
N ASP A 155 44.78 -20.95 -21.93
CA ASP A 155 45.39 -21.03 -23.24
C ASP A 155 44.95 -22.32 -23.95
N GLU A 156 44.41 -22.19 -25.17
CA GLU A 156 43.74 -23.28 -25.91
C GLU A 156 44.74 -24.38 -26.33
N ASP A 157 45.99 -24.01 -26.62
CA ASP A 157 47.00 -24.94 -27.13
C ASP A 157 47.62 -25.81 -26.03
N THR A 158 47.58 -25.32 -24.78
CA THR A 158 48.29 -25.94 -23.65
C THR A 158 47.36 -26.63 -22.66
N VAL A 159 46.06 -26.35 -22.64
CA VAL A 159 45.09 -26.92 -21.67
C VAL A 159 44.08 -27.85 -22.34
N ASN A 160 43.78 -28.99 -21.69
CA ASN A 160 42.67 -29.83 -22.16
C ASN A 160 41.32 -29.28 -21.70
N VAL A 161 40.58 -28.65 -22.64
CA VAL A 161 39.27 -28.01 -22.44
C VAL A 161 38.22 -28.95 -21.83
N LYS A 162 38.27 -30.25 -22.14
CA LYS A 162 37.31 -31.23 -21.63
C LYS A 162 37.45 -31.47 -20.12
N HIS A 163 38.68 -31.41 -19.60
CA HIS A 163 38.92 -31.53 -18.16
C HIS A 163 38.58 -30.23 -17.43
N LEU A 164 38.83 -29.07 -18.06
CA LEU A 164 38.51 -27.76 -17.49
C LEU A 164 37.00 -27.50 -17.39
N THR A 165 36.22 -27.99 -18.35
CA THR A 165 34.75 -27.81 -18.38
C THR A 165 34.02 -28.80 -17.47
N ASN A 166 34.72 -29.80 -16.92
CA ASN A 166 34.15 -30.75 -15.98
C ASN A 166 34.00 -30.11 -14.59
N GLY A 167 32.77 -29.74 -14.22
CA GLY A 167 32.43 -29.10 -12.94
C GLY A 167 32.56 -29.98 -11.69
N ARG A 168 33.41 -31.02 -11.71
CA ARG A 168 33.66 -31.88 -10.56
C ARG A 168 34.45 -31.10 -9.51
N ILE A 169 33.91 -31.02 -8.30
CA ILE A 169 34.60 -30.46 -7.13
C ILE A 169 35.93 -31.22 -6.94
N ASN A 170 37.04 -30.48 -6.84
CA ASN A 170 38.42 -31.01 -6.80
C ASN A 170 38.84 -31.83 -8.04
N GLY A 171 38.35 -31.47 -9.23
CA GLY A 171 38.83 -32.02 -10.50
C GLY A 171 40.26 -31.58 -10.83
N VAL A 172 41.06 -32.50 -11.38
CA VAL A 172 42.42 -32.19 -11.87
C VAL A 172 42.34 -31.79 -13.34
N VAL A 173 43.04 -30.71 -13.70
CA VAL A 173 43.16 -30.22 -15.08
C VAL A 173 44.57 -30.51 -15.59
N ALA A 174 44.67 -31.25 -16.69
CA ALA A 174 45.95 -31.53 -17.34
C ALA A 174 46.36 -30.35 -18.25
N CYS A 175 47.57 -29.85 -18.05
CA CYS A 175 48.18 -28.78 -18.85
C CYS A 175 49.54 -29.23 -19.40
N LYS A 176 49.89 -28.78 -20.60
CA LYS A 176 51.22 -28.97 -21.20
C LYS A 176 52.10 -27.77 -20.84
N GLY A 177 52.97 -27.95 -19.83
CA GLY A 177 53.88 -26.90 -19.35
C GLY A 177 53.57 -26.46 -17.91
N PRO A 178 54.25 -25.42 -17.40
CA PRO A 178 54.00 -24.91 -16.06
C PRO A 178 52.57 -24.35 -15.95
N PRO A 179 51.73 -24.85 -15.02
CA PRO A 179 50.30 -24.54 -14.98
C PRO A 179 50.01 -23.04 -14.74
N MET A 180 50.94 -22.32 -14.13
CA MET A 180 50.85 -20.88 -13.86
C MET A 180 50.77 -20.01 -15.14
N ASN A 181 51.26 -20.52 -16.27
CA ASN A 181 51.27 -19.80 -17.55
C ASN A 181 50.10 -20.20 -18.45
N SER A 182 49.51 -21.38 -18.22
CA SER A 182 48.43 -21.95 -19.03
C SER A 182 47.03 -21.65 -18.46
N LEU A 183 46.95 -21.32 -17.17
CA LEU A 183 45.71 -21.00 -16.47
C LEU A 183 45.88 -19.68 -15.70
N ALA A 184 45.04 -18.70 -16.02
CA ALA A 184 44.97 -17.43 -15.31
C ALA A 184 43.55 -17.25 -14.72
N PRO A 185 43.39 -17.18 -13.39
CA PRO A 185 42.09 -16.82 -12.82
C PRO A 185 41.76 -15.39 -13.25
N LEU A 186 40.52 -15.14 -13.66
CA LEU A 186 40.03 -13.78 -13.86
C LEU A 186 39.59 -13.26 -12.49
N PRO A 187 40.35 -12.35 -11.84
CA PRO A 187 40.01 -11.92 -10.50
C PRO A 187 38.73 -11.07 -10.54
N SER A 188 37.69 -11.55 -9.86
CA SER A 188 36.56 -10.70 -9.48
C SER A 188 36.88 -10.02 -8.15
N ASN A 189 36.68 -8.71 -8.07
CA ASN A 189 36.84 -7.99 -6.79
C ASN A 189 35.71 -8.40 -5.83
N ASP A 190 36.08 -8.69 -4.58
CA ASP A 190 35.13 -8.90 -3.49
C ASP A 190 34.51 -7.56 -3.08
N ILE A 191 33.20 -7.42 -3.25
CA ILE A 191 32.45 -6.23 -2.80
C ILE A 191 31.63 -6.53 -1.54
N GLY A 192 31.79 -7.70 -0.92
CA GLY A 192 30.94 -8.17 0.15
C GLY A 192 30.97 -7.28 1.39
N GLN A 193 32.16 -6.91 1.87
CA GLN A 193 32.31 -6.00 3.01
C GLN A 193 31.71 -4.62 2.73
N THR A 194 31.94 -4.06 1.54
CA THR A 194 31.38 -2.76 1.14
C THR A 194 29.87 -2.80 0.97
N ALA A 195 29.31 -3.91 0.47
CA ALA A 195 27.87 -4.09 0.32
C ALA A 195 27.18 -4.20 1.68
N ILE A 196 27.76 -4.95 2.63
CA ILE A 196 27.24 -5.07 4.00
C ILE A 196 27.26 -3.70 4.72
N GLN A 197 28.33 -2.91 4.55
CA GLN A 197 28.41 -1.55 5.08
C GLN A 197 27.37 -0.61 4.45
N GLY A 198 27.14 -0.73 3.13
CA GLY A 198 26.06 0.01 2.46
C GLY A 198 24.67 -0.38 2.98
N MET A 199 24.45 -1.67 3.24
CA MET A 199 23.19 -2.19 3.77
C MET A 199 22.91 -1.70 5.19
N SER A 200 23.92 -1.67 6.07
CA SER A 200 23.76 -1.14 7.43
C SER A 200 23.48 0.37 7.44
N TYR A 201 24.07 1.12 6.51
CA TYR A 201 23.74 2.52 6.30
C TYR A 201 22.28 2.71 5.84
N LEU A 202 21.81 1.91 4.88
CA LEU A 202 20.41 1.95 4.44
C LEU A 202 19.44 1.59 5.57
N ASP A 203 19.80 0.67 6.46
CA ASP A 203 19.01 0.36 7.66
C ASP A 203 18.97 1.51 8.68
N LEU A 204 20.06 2.26 8.81
CA LEU A 204 20.08 3.49 9.62
C LEU A 204 19.13 4.54 9.03
N VAL A 205 19.19 4.79 7.72
CA VAL A 205 18.31 5.74 7.01
C VAL A 205 16.84 5.31 7.10
N ARG A 206 16.57 4.01 6.97
CA ARG A 206 15.25 3.43 7.19
C ARG A 206 14.75 3.72 8.60
N SER A 207 15.60 3.51 9.60
CA SER A 207 15.27 3.75 11.01
C SER A 207 15.02 5.23 11.32
N SER A 208 15.80 6.13 10.71
CA SER A 208 15.60 7.58 10.88
C SER A 208 14.36 8.11 10.19
N ARG A 209 13.98 7.58 9.02
CA ARG A 209 12.75 7.97 8.31
C ARG A 209 11.50 7.33 8.89
N GLY A 210 11.63 6.11 9.41
CA GLY A 210 10.51 5.28 9.80
C GLY A 210 10.15 5.31 11.29
N GLY A 211 10.98 5.92 12.15
CA GLY A 211 10.77 5.92 13.61
C GLY A 211 10.89 4.54 14.27
N ALA A 212 11.14 3.47 13.51
CA ALA A 212 11.35 2.14 14.05
C ALA A 212 12.80 1.99 14.50
N SER A 213 13.03 1.63 15.76
CA SER A 213 14.38 1.30 16.22
C SER A 213 14.81 -0.07 15.70
N VAL A 214 15.66 -0.10 14.68
CA VAL A 214 16.17 -1.37 14.11
C VAL A 214 17.17 -2.05 15.06
N ASP A 215 17.93 -1.29 15.85
CA ASP A 215 19.04 -1.84 16.65
C ASP A 215 19.25 -1.09 17.97
N MET A 216 18.46 -1.42 18.99
CA MET A 216 18.73 -0.99 20.37
C MET A 216 18.66 -2.14 21.39
N ASN A 217 18.35 -3.36 20.94
CA ASN A 217 18.31 -4.58 21.76
C ASN A 217 19.49 -5.52 21.51
N THR A 218 20.39 -5.20 20.57
CA THR A 218 21.65 -5.93 20.42
C THR A 218 22.60 -5.47 21.52
N ALA A 219 23.13 -6.42 22.30
CA ALA A 219 23.98 -6.15 23.46
C ALA A 219 25.22 -5.29 23.10
N GLU A 220 25.70 -5.35 21.86
CA GLU A 220 26.83 -4.57 21.36
C GLU A 220 26.54 -3.07 21.22
N ALA A 221 25.30 -2.68 20.88
CA ALA A 221 24.93 -1.26 20.78
C ALA A 221 24.81 -0.58 22.16
N GLN A 222 24.55 -1.35 23.23
CA GLN A 222 24.56 -0.86 24.61
C GLN A 222 25.98 -0.64 25.15
N VAL A 223 26.97 -1.39 24.64
CA VAL A 223 28.37 -1.32 25.12
C VAL A 223 29.18 -0.28 24.34
N MET A 224 28.90 -0.08 23.05
CA MET A 224 29.71 0.80 22.18
C MET A 224 29.30 2.29 22.23
N LYS A 225 28.14 2.64 22.80
CA LYS A 225 27.76 4.04 23.05
C LYS A 225 27.95 4.38 24.53
N SER A 226 29.12 4.91 24.86
CA SER A 226 29.59 5.27 26.21
C SER A 226 28.85 6.45 26.87
N SER A 227 27.54 6.60 26.68
CA SER A 227 26.68 7.42 27.53
C SER A 227 25.24 6.90 27.45
N ALA A 228 24.71 6.43 28.58
CA ALA A 228 23.31 6.03 28.72
C ALA A 228 22.34 7.16 28.27
N GLU A 229 22.79 8.41 28.38
CA GLU A 229 22.05 9.63 28.02
C GLU A 229 21.92 9.82 26.50
N ALA A 230 22.99 9.64 25.71
CA ALA A 230 22.92 9.75 24.25
C ALA A 230 22.14 8.58 23.63
N ALA A 231 22.25 7.38 24.20
CA ALA A 231 21.43 6.24 23.80
C ALA A 231 19.94 6.48 24.12
N GLY A 232 19.62 7.07 25.28
CA GLY A 232 18.27 7.46 25.67
C GLY A 232 17.66 8.53 24.75
N ALA A 233 18.43 9.57 24.39
CA ALA A 233 17.97 10.63 23.50
C ALA A 233 17.62 10.11 22.09
N MET A 234 18.41 9.19 21.54
CA MET A 234 18.12 8.58 20.23
C MET A 234 16.89 7.66 20.25
N LYS A 235 16.64 6.95 21.36
CA LYS A 235 15.41 6.16 21.54
C LYS A 235 14.19 7.07 21.59
N LEU A 236 14.26 8.13 22.40
CA LEU A 236 13.17 9.09 22.54
C LEU A 236 12.83 9.74 21.20
N SER A 237 13.82 10.17 20.41
CA SER A 237 13.57 10.77 19.10
C SER A 237 12.89 9.83 18.09
N ARG A 238 13.10 8.52 18.21
CA ARG A 238 12.46 7.53 17.33
C ARG A 238 11.04 7.22 17.79
N GLU A 239 10.85 7.10 19.11
CA GLU A 239 9.53 6.92 19.72
C GLU A 239 8.63 8.13 19.51
N THR A 240 9.15 9.36 19.56
CA THR A 240 8.38 10.57 19.26
C THR A 240 7.92 10.61 17.81
N MET A 241 8.75 10.15 16.86
CA MET A 241 8.38 10.08 15.44
C MET A 241 7.29 9.03 15.19
N ALA A 242 7.42 7.84 15.77
CA ALA A 242 6.39 6.81 15.73
C ALA A 242 5.08 7.31 16.37
N GLY A 243 5.18 7.97 17.54
CA GLY A 243 4.06 8.61 18.22
C GLY A 243 3.40 9.70 17.38
N TRP A 244 4.16 10.47 16.61
CA TRP A 244 3.64 11.51 15.72
C TRP A 244 2.79 10.93 14.60
N PHE A 245 3.24 9.89 13.91
CA PHE A 245 2.43 9.20 12.89
C PHE A 245 1.14 8.63 13.48
N CYS A 246 1.23 7.99 14.64
CA CYS A 246 0.06 7.46 15.35
C CYS A 246 -0.92 8.57 15.74
N ASN A 247 -0.42 9.69 16.28
CA ASN A 247 -1.24 10.82 16.69
C ASN A 247 -1.95 11.45 15.48
N ASN A 248 -1.26 11.63 14.36
CA ASN A 248 -1.88 12.13 13.13
C ASN A 248 -3.00 11.21 12.64
N LEU A 249 -2.80 9.89 12.68
CA LEU A 249 -3.83 8.92 12.28
C LEU A 249 -5.02 8.94 13.25
N VAL A 250 -4.77 9.05 14.55
CA VAL A 250 -5.85 9.18 15.55
C VAL A 250 -6.65 10.47 15.33
N GLN A 251 -5.98 11.59 15.11
CA GLN A 251 -6.62 12.89 14.92
C GLN A 251 -7.36 13.01 13.59
N SER A 252 -6.79 12.49 12.50
CA SER A 252 -7.39 12.58 11.16
C SER A 252 -8.43 11.51 10.89
N LEU A 253 -8.14 10.25 11.22
CA LEU A 253 -9.04 9.12 10.93
C LEU A 253 -9.93 8.80 12.13
N MET A 254 -9.34 8.35 13.25
CA MET A 254 -10.13 7.74 14.32
C MET A 254 -11.14 8.72 14.94
N LYS A 255 -10.70 9.95 15.24
CA LYS A 255 -11.56 10.99 15.80
C LYS A 255 -12.76 11.29 14.89
N GLY A 256 -12.53 11.47 13.58
CA GLY A 256 -13.60 11.67 12.61
C GLY A 256 -14.55 10.48 12.56
N THR A 257 -14.03 9.26 12.54
CA THR A 257 -14.83 8.03 12.51
C THR A 257 -15.70 7.90 13.76
N PHE A 258 -15.17 8.16 14.95
CA PHE A 258 -15.97 8.10 16.19
C PHE A 258 -17.06 9.17 16.24
N ILE A 259 -16.80 10.38 15.73
CA ILE A 259 -17.81 11.43 15.63
C ILE A 259 -18.93 11.01 14.66
N LEU A 260 -18.56 10.44 13.51
CA LEU A 260 -19.50 9.97 12.51
C LEU A 260 -20.36 8.82 13.06
N VAL A 261 -19.74 7.81 13.68
CA VAL A 261 -20.46 6.69 14.32
C VAL A 261 -21.39 7.20 15.42
N HIS A 262 -20.95 8.16 16.23
CA HIS A 262 -21.83 8.76 17.24
C HIS A 262 -23.04 9.45 16.60
N ARG A 263 -22.83 10.17 15.50
CA ARG A 263 -23.90 10.87 14.79
C ARG A 263 -24.88 9.91 14.11
N THR A 264 -24.37 8.85 13.45
CA THR A 264 -25.23 7.83 12.83
C THR A 264 -26.09 7.11 13.88
N LEU A 265 -25.52 6.77 15.04
CA LEU A 265 -26.29 6.16 16.13
C LEU A 265 -27.39 7.10 16.63
N ARG A 266 -27.12 8.39 16.76
CA ARG A 266 -28.11 9.36 17.25
C ARG A 266 -29.27 9.58 16.26
N GLU A 267 -28.99 9.61 14.95
CA GLU A 267 -29.99 9.90 13.92
C GLU A 267 -30.80 8.67 13.49
N TYR A 268 -30.17 7.50 13.38
CA TYR A 268 -30.81 6.30 12.82
C TYR A 268 -31.18 5.23 13.86
N PHE A 269 -30.62 5.28 15.08
CA PHE A 269 -30.86 4.25 16.09
C PHE A 269 -31.73 4.77 17.24
N ASN A 270 -33.00 4.35 17.27
CA ASN A 270 -33.99 4.79 18.26
C ASN A 270 -34.23 3.79 19.41
N GLU A 271 -33.53 2.65 19.41
CA GLU A 271 -33.71 1.58 20.39
C GLU A 271 -32.78 1.71 21.61
N GLU A 272 -33.15 1.10 22.73
CA GLU A 272 -32.32 1.06 23.93
C GLU A 272 -31.08 0.19 23.70
N LEU A 273 -29.90 0.81 23.68
CA LEU A 273 -28.65 0.08 23.56
C LEU A 273 -28.12 -0.27 24.96
N GLY A 274 -27.93 -1.56 25.21
CA GLY A 274 -27.29 -2.05 26.43
C GLY A 274 -25.78 -1.91 26.32
N ALA A 275 -25.19 -0.91 26.98
CA ALA A 275 -23.75 -0.71 27.01
C ALA A 275 -23.18 -0.97 28.40
N LYS A 276 -22.06 -1.69 28.47
CA LYS A 276 -21.32 -1.87 29.72
C LYS A 276 -20.36 -0.71 29.93
N VAL A 277 -20.82 0.32 30.64
CA VAL A 277 -20.01 1.51 30.97
C VAL A 277 -19.38 1.31 32.34
N ARG A 278 -18.04 1.31 32.41
CA ARG A 278 -17.27 1.16 33.68
C ARG A 278 -17.70 -0.06 34.52
N GLY A 279 -17.93 -1.19 33.87
CA GLY A 279 -18.30 -2.44 34.55
C GLY A 279 -19.79 -2.60 34.88
N LYS A 280 -20.60 -1.55 34.75
CA LYS A 280 -22.06 -1.60 35.00
C LYS A 280 -22.80 -1.62 33.67
N TRP A 281 -23.81 -2.49 33.56
CA TRP A 281 -24.74 -2.48 32.44
C TRP A 281 -25.66 -1.26 32.59
N SER A 282 -25.54 -0.33 31.64
CA SER A 282 -26.44 0.81 31.53
C SER A 282 -27.20 0.68 30.22
N LYS A 283 -28.52 0.81 30.29
CA LYS A 283 -29.35 0.99 29.11
C LYS A 283 -29.38 2.48 28.81
N THR A 284 -28.93 2.87 27.64
CA THR A 284 -28.97 4.27 27.21
C THR A 284 -29.52 4.33 25.80
N ASN A 285 -30.44 5.25 25.55
CA ASN A 285 -30.96 5.51 24.22
C ASN A 285 -30.00 6.48 23.47
N PRO A 286 -29.40 6.07 22.33
CA PRO A 286 -28.51 6.91 21.55
C PRO A 286 -29.12 8.20 21.00
N SER A 287 -30.43 8.23 20.70
CA SER A 287 -31.10 9.42 20.16
C SER A 287 -31.11 10.60 21.13
N GLN A 288 -31.03 10.31 22.43
CA GLN A 288 -31.00 11.32 23.50
C GLN A 288 -29.59 11.84 23.79
N TRP A 289 -28.56 11.34 23.12
CA TRP A 289 -27.19 11.82 23.32
C TRP A 289 -27.04 13.25 22.81
N GLN A 290 -26.31 14.06 23.59
CA GLN A 290 -25.94 15.41 23.18
C GLN A 290 -24.98 15.38 21.99
N GLU A 291 -25.04 16.41 21.15
CA GLU A 291 -24.14 16.54 20.02
C GLU A 291 -22.70 16.75 20.48
N ARG A 292 -21.78 15.94 19.96
CA ARG A 292 -20.35 16.07 20.28
C ARG A 292 -19.71 17.12 19.38
N ASN A 293 -19.85 18.39 19.78
CA ASN A 293 -19.20 19.52 19.10
C ASN A 293 -17.71 19.67 19.48
N HIS A 294 -17.29 19.09 20.60
CA HIS A 294 -15.91 19.13 21.09
C HIS A 294 -15.43 17.74 21.47
N VAL A 295 -14.58 17.15 20.63
CA VAL A 295 -13.70 16.05 21.04
C VAL A 295 -12.34 16.70 21.27
N VAL A 296 -11.99 16.92 22.55
CA VAL A 296 -10.63 17.33 22.93
C VAL A 296 -9.66 16.23 22.54
#